data_AF-A0A9Y4NWM7-F1
#
_entry.id   AF-A0A9Y4NWM7-F1
#
_cell.length_a   1.000
_cell.length_b   1.000
_cell.length_c   1.000
_cell.angle_alpha   90.00
_cell.angle_beta   90.00
_cell.angle_gamma   90.00
#
_symmetry.space_group_name_H-M   'P 1'
#
loop_
_entity.id
_entity.type
_entity.pdbx_description
1 polymer ?
#
loop_
_entity_poly.entity_id
_entity_poly.type
_entity_poly.pdbx_seq_one_letter_code
_entity_poly.pdbx_strand_id
1 'polypeptide(L)'
;MDVIDPILNIATEIYCLVEKVKANKKRCRRVSQRVKALEDLVSSIQQKKAVRTCVEVEKALKELRITLESAQELIKRYTLATWVERILNSNSHGDEFSSVNERLNDAFQILSGALQVEHSNMLYKVFELTSREKEDEVDRMEDEKELQRLLLEHVKDLKEKTEAMVKQLDHVSVNVDKVVEMCADCSFHSSTNEPS
;
A
#
# COMPACT_ATOMS: atom_id res chain seq x y z
N MET A 1 -12.96 1.48 -28.93
CA MET A 1 -12.49 2.10 -27.68
C MET A 1 -11.77 1.04 -26.90
N ASP A 2 -10.44 1.10 -26.95
CA ASP A 2 -9.48 0.16 -26.39
C ASP A 2 -9.16 0.46 -24.89
N VAL A 3 -10.10 1.12 -24.18
CA VAL A 3 -9.88 1.60 -22.80
C VAL A 3 -10.68 0.82 -21.75
N ILE A 4 -11.72 0.08 -22.17
CA ILE A 4 -12.58 -0.69 -21.27
C ILE A 4 -11.83 -1.90 -20.71
N ASP A 5 -11.20 -2.71 -21.56
CA ASP A 5 -10.52 -3.92 -21.12
C ASP A 5 -9.36 -3.61 -20.15
N PRO A 6 -8.52 -2.57 -20.37
CA PRO A 6 -7.56 -2.10 -19.37
C PRO A 6 -8.20 -1.77 -18.01
N ILE A 7 -9.36 -1.10 -17.99
CA ILE A 7 -10.06 -0.75 -16.74
C ILE A 7 -10.47 -2.01 -15.97
N LEU A 8 -11.07 -2.99 -16.66
CA LEU A 8 -11.51 -4.24 -16.04
C LEU A 8 -10.33 -5.07 -15.52
N ASN A 9 -9.21 -5.08 -16.24
CA ASN A 9 -7.98 -5.73 -15.81
C ASN A 9 -7.41 -5.07 -14.55
N ILE A 10 -7.30 -3.73 -14.51
CA ILE A 10 -6.80 -3.03 -13.33
C ILE A 10 -7.72 -3.26 -12.12
N ALA A 11 -9.05 -3.28 -12.31
CA ALA A 11 -10.00 -3.58 -11.23
C ALA A 11 -9.73 -4.97 -10.61
N THR A 12 -9.53 -5.98 -11.45
CA THR A 12 -9.18 -7.34 -11.00
C THR A 12 -7.86 -7.36 -10.22
N GLU A 13 -6.85 -6.63 -10.68
CA GLU A 13 -5.57 -6.50 -9.98
C GLU A 13 -5.71 -5.81 -8.63
N ILE A 14 -6.54 -4.77 -8.53
CA ILE A 14 -6.86 -4.09 -7.26
C ILE A 14 -7.45 -5.07 -6.26
N TYR A 15 -8.42 -5.91 -6.68
CA TYR A 15 -9.01 -6.92 -5.79
C TYR A 15 -7.95 -7.89 -5.24
N CYS A 16 -7.04 -8.34 -6.10
CA CYS A 16 -5.95 -9.22 -5.69
C CYS A 16 -4.96 -8.55 -4.73
N LEU A 17 -4.70 -7.26 -4.90
CA LEU A 17 -3.77 -6.50 -4.05
C LEU A 17 -4.34 -6.24 -2.66
N VAL A 18 -5.63 -5.92 -2.58
CA VAL A 18 -6.32 -5.61 -1.32
C VAL A 18 -6.27 -6.78 -0.33
N GLU A 19 -6.29 -8.03 -0.81
CA GLU A 19 -6.15 -9.20 0.05
C GLU A 19 -4.73 -9.40 0.60
N LYS A 20 -3.73 -8.72 0.03
CA LYS A 20 -2.31 -8.85 0.39
C LYS A 20 -1.78 -7.72 1.26
N VAL A 21 -2.54 -6.64 1.45
CA VAL A 21 -2.07 -5.47 2.20
C VAL A 21 -1.81 -5.80 3.67
N LYS A 22 -0.73 -5.22 4.20
CA LYS A 22 -0.31 -5.38 5.60
C LYS A 22 -0.83 -4.26 6.49
N ALA A 23 -1.02 -3.07 5.93
CA ALA A 23 -1.54 -1.88 6.60
C ALA A 23 -2.61 -1.20 5.73
N ASN A 24 -3.33 -0.23 6.31
CA ASN A 24 -4.43 0.49 5.66
C ASN A 24 -5.52 -0.45 5.07
N LYS A 25 -5.84 -1.52 5.79
CA LYS A 25 -6.73 -2.58 5.28
C LYS A 25 -8.13 -2.05 5.01
N LYS A 26 -8.64 -1.18 5.88
CA LYS A 26 -10.00 -0.66 5.76
C LYS A 26 -10.11 0.28 4.55
N ARG A 27 -9.20 1.24 4.43
CA ARG A 27 -9.14 2.16 3.27
C ARG A 27 -8.91 1.42 1.95
N CYS A 28 -8.02 0.43 1.91
CA CYS A 28 -7.81 -0.39 0.71
C CYS A 28 -9.07 -1.16 0.32
N ARG A 29 -9.78 -1.76 1.28
CA ARG A 29 -11.06 -2.44 1.04
C ARG A 29 -12.15 -1.48 0.57
N ARG A 30 -12.20 -0.27 1.14
CA ARG A 30 -13.15 0.76 0.74
C ARG A 30 -12.95 1.17 -0.73
N VAL A 31 -11.71 1.39 -1.13
CA VAL A 31 -11.35 1.63 -2.54
C VAL A 31 -11.81 0.45 -3.40
N SER A 32 -11.52 -0.79 -3.00
CA SER A 32 -11.97 -1.99 -3.72
C SER A 32 -13.48 -2.02 -3.97
N GLN A 33 -14.29 -1.68 -2.96
CA GLN A 33 -15.75 -1.64 -3.07
C GLN A 33 -16.22 -0.59 -4.07
N ARG A 34 -15.60 0.59 -4.05
CA ARG A 34 -15.88 1.68 -5.00
C ARG A 34 -15.48 1.31 -6.43
N VAL A 35 -14.33 0.67 -6.59
CA VAL A 35 -13.87 0.12 -7.87
C VAL A 35 -14.87 -0.91 -8.39
N LYS A 36 -15.44 -1.75 -7.52
CA LYS A 36 -16.45 -2.73 -7.94
C LYS A 36 -17.71 -2.09 -8.50
N ALA A 37 -18.21 -1.05 -7.85
CA ALA A 37 -19.36 -0.30 -8.36
C ALA A 37 -19.07 0.37 -9.71
N LEU A 38 -17.84 0.85 -9.93
CA LEU A 38 -17.42 1.41 -11.21
C LEU A 38 -17.24 0.35 -12.30
N GLU A 39 -16.72 -0.83 -11.96
CA GLU A 39 -16.61 -1.97 -12.87
C GLU A 39 -17.97 -2.32 -13.47
N ASP A 40 -19.02 -2.42 -12.63
CA ASP A 40 -20.37 -2.75 -13.07
C ASP A 40 -20.95 -1.70 -14.06
N LEU A 41 -20.66 -0.42 -13.84
CA LEU A 41 -21.02 0.67 -14.77
C LEU A 41 -20.27 0.55 -16.09
N VAL A 42 -18.97 0.27 -16.04
CA VAL A 42 -18.10 0.12 -17.22
C VAL A 42 -18.54 -1.07 -18.07
N SER A 43 -18.86 -2.22 -17.45
CA SER A 43 -19.43 -3.38 -18.14
C SER A 43 -20.78 -3.06 -18.79
N SER A 44 -21.63 -2.28 -18.13
CA SER A 44 -22.91 -1.83 -18.69
C SER A 44 -22.73 -0.91 -19.90
N ILE A 45 -21.73 -0.01 -19.87
CA ILE A 45 -21.38 0.84 -21.00
C ILE A 45 -20.87 0.01 -22.17
N GLN A 46 -20.05 -1.03 -21.92
CA GLN A 46 -19.50 -1.90 -22.96
C GLN A 46 -20.60 -2.47 -23.90
N GLN A 47 -21.77 -2.78 -23.32
CA GLN A 47 -22.93 -3.34 -24.02
C GLN A 47 -23.78 -2.28 -24.76
N LYS A 48 -23.76 -1.01 -24.34
CA LYS A 48 -24.59 0.07 -24.90
C LYS A 48 -23.84 0.93 -25.93
N LYS A 49 -24.01 0.61 -27.22
CA LYS A 49 -23.30 1.30 -28.33
C LYS A 49 -23.50 2.82 -28.38
N ALA A 50 -24.70 3.33 -28.07
CA ALA A 50 -25.00 4.76 -28.10
C ALA A 50 -24.26 5.56 -27.00
N VAL A 51 -24.12 4.96 -25.81
CA VAL A 51 -23.38 5.56 -24.68
C VAL A 51 -21.87 5.53 -24.96
N ARG A 52 -21.38 4.46 -25.59
CA ARG A 52 -19.97 4.31 -25.98
C ARG A 52 -19.47 5.36 -26.98
N THR A 53 -20.35 5.99 -27.75
CA THR A 53 -19.96 7.02 -28.73
C THR A 53 -20.01 8.44 -28.16
N CYS A 54 -20.41 8.60 -26.89
CA CYS A 54 -20.43 9.90 -26.23
C CYS A 54 -19.02 10.34 -25.84
N VAL A 55 -18.62 11.54 -26.26
CA VAL A 55 -17.29 12.12 -26.00
C VAL A 55 -17.05 12.31 -24.49
N GLU A 56 -18.09 12.71 -23.75
CA GLU A 56 -18.00 12.89 -22.29
C GLU A 56 -17.75 11.57 -21.58
N VAL A 57 -18.40 10.49 -22.02
CA VAL A 57 -18.19 9.13 -21.50
C VAL A 57 -16.79 8.64 -21.82
N GLU A 58 -16.29 8.85 -23.04
CA GLU A 58 -14.93 8.47 -23.40
C GLU A 58 -13.88 9.16 -22.51
N LYS A 59 -14.06 10.46 -22.26
CA LYS A 59 -13.19 11.23 -21.38
C LYS A 59 -13.24 10.70 -19.95
N ALA A 60 -14.44 10.45 -19.42
CA ALA A 60 -14.62 9.90 -18.08
C ALA A 60 -13.98 8.51 -17.93
N LEU A 61 -14.06 7.64 -18.95
CA LEU A 61 -13.39 6.33 -18.94
C LEU A 61 -11.86 6.47 -18.94
N LYS A 62 -11.29 7.41 -19.69
CA LYS A 62 -9.85 7.67 -19.68
C LYS A 62 -9.38 8.18 -18.31
N GLU A 63 -10.09 9.12 -17.72
CA GLU A 63 -9.79 9.63 -16.37
C GLU A 63 -9.96 8.57 -15.29
N LEU A 64 -10.99 7.72 -15.42
CA LEU A 64 -11.19 6.57 -14.54
C LEU A 64 -10.00 5.62 -14.60
N ARG A 65 -9.52 5.27 -15.81
CA ARG A 65 -8.34 4.41 -15.95
C ARG A 65 -7.13 4.98 -15.19
N ILE A 66 -6.82 6.27 -15.37
CA ILE A 66 -5.69 6.92 -14.70
C ILE A 66 -5.88 6.89 -13.17
N THR A 67 -7.11 7.11 -12.71
CA THR A 67 -7.47 7.03 -11.29
C THR A 67 -7.25 5.62 -10.74
N LEU A 68 -7.64 4.58 -11.50
CA LEU A 68 -7.45 3.19 -11.10
C LEU A 68 -5.97 2.79 -11.09
N GLU A 69 -5.17 3.25 -12.05
CA GLU A 69 -3.71 3.07 -12.04
C GLU A 69 -3.08 3.71 -10.78
N SER A 70 -3.54 4.92 -10.43
CA SER A 70 -3.09 5.62 -9.21
C SER A 70 -3.48 4.86 -7.94
N ALA A 71 -4.73 4.38 -7.87
CA ALA A 71 -5.23 3.58 -6.76
C ALA A 71 -4.46 2.26 -6.62
N GLN A 72 -4.14 1.60 -7.74
CA GLN A 72 -3.37 0.38 -7.75
C GLN A 72 -1.96 0.59 -7.19
N GLU A 73 -1.26 1.64 -7.63
CA GLU A 73 0.09 1.95 -7.14
C GLU A 73 0.07 2.30 -5.64
N LEU A 74 -0.93 3.07 -5.20
CA LEU A 74 -1.13 3.37 -3.79
C LEU A 74 -1.29 2.09 -2.94
N ILE A 75 -2.15 1.16 -3.36
CA ILE A 75 -2.39 -0.10 -2.64
C ILE A 75 -1.14 -0.99 -2.65
N LYS A 76 -0.39 -1.05 -3.77
CA LYS A 76 0.85 -1.82 -3.87
C LYS A 76 1.85 -1.45 -2.77
N ARG A 77 1.95 -0.17 -2.40
CA ARG A 77 2.87 0.30 -1.33
C ARG A 77 2.63 -0.39 0.01
N TYR A 78 1.40 -0.82 0.29
CA TYR A 78 1.03 -1.48 1.54
C TYR A 78 1.11 -3.02 1.47
N THR A 79 1.48 -3.60 0.33
CA THR A 79 1.63 -5.06 0.18
C THR A 79 3.05 -5.57 0.41
N LEU A 80 4.06 -4.70 0.22
CA LEU A 80 5.48 -5.07 0.24
C LEU A 80 5.98 -5.29 1.66
N ALA A 81 6.98 -6.14 1.85
CA ALA A 81 7.62 -6.33 3.17
C ALA A 81 8.28 -5.03 3.70
N THR A 82 8.76 -4.17 2.79
CA THR A 82 9.38 -2.86 3.09
C THR A 82 8.35 -1.75 3.28
N TRP A 83 7.06 -2.07 3.44
CA TRP A 83 6.00 -1.08 3.62
C TRP A 83 6.29 -0.15 4.82
N VAL A 84 6.87 -0.68 5.90
CA VAL A 84 7.25 0.10 7.09
C VAL A 84 8.31 1.14 6.76
N GLU A 85 9.40 0.73 6.11
CA GLU A 85 10.49 1.63 5.69
C GLU A 85 9.97 2.70 4.73
N ARG A 86 9.11 2.32 3.77
CA ARG A 86 8.48 3.25 2.83
C ARG A 86 7.62 4.29 3.55
N ILE A 87 6.83 3.89 4.54
CA ILE A 87 5.99 4.81 5.31
C ILE A 87 6.84 5.77 6.15
N LEU A 88 7.88 5.26 6.83
CA LEU A 88 8.79 6.10 7.62
C LEU A 88 9.56 7.11 6.75
N ASN A 89 9.89 6.73 5.52
CA ASN A 89 10.59 7.59 4.57
C ASN A 89 9.64 8.54 3.81
N SER A 90 8.34 8.24 3.74
CA SER A 90 7.35 9.11 3.12
C SER A 90 6.95 10.22 4.09
N ASN A 91 7.37 11.46 3.80
CA ASN A 91 7.00 12.64 4.57
C ASN A 91 5.51 12.95 4.32
N SER A 92 4.62 12.40 5.16
CA SER A 92 3.18 12.66 5.25
C SER A 92 2.38 12.58 3.95
N HIS A 93 1.76 11.42 3.70
CA HIS A 93 0.74 11.26 2.67
C HIS A 93 -0.56 10.69 3.29
N GLY A 94 -1.18 11.48 4.16
CA GLY A 94 -2.53 11.18 4.66
C GLY A 94 -3.64 11.34 3.60
N ASP A 95 -3.31 11.98 2.47
CA ASP A 95 -4.29 12.52 1.51
C ASP A 95 -4.43 11.75 0.20
N GLU A 96 -3.53 10.80 -0.11
CA GLU A 96 -3.56 10.06 -1.38
C GLU A 96 -4.87 9.28 -1.59
N PHE A 97 -5.37 8.65 -0.52
CA PHE A 97 -6.67 7.96 -0.56
C PHE A 97 -7.84 8.93 -0.70
N SER A 98 -7.79 10.13 -0.10
CA SER A 98 -8.86 11.13 -0.25
C SER A 98 -8.96 11.55 -1.73
N SER A 99 -7.81 11.87 -2.34
CA SER A 99 -7.74 12.24 -3.76
C SER A 99 -8.23 11.12 -4.68
N VAL A 100 -7.84 9.86 -4.43
CA VAL A 100 -8.36 8.71 -5.18
C VAL A 100 -9.88 8.60 -5.02
N ASN A 101 -10.38 8.71 -3.79
CA ASN A 101 -11.80 8.57 -3.48
C ASN A 101 -12.67 9.64 -4.15
N GLU A 102 -12.21 10.89 -4.18
CA GLU A 102 -12.88 11.99 -4.89
C GLU A 102 -12.94 11.72 -6.40
N ARG A 103 -11.81 11.34 -7.00
CA ARG A 103 -11.75 11.06 -8.45
C ARG A 103 -12.60 9.85 -8.85
N LEU A 104 -12.65 8.80 -8.01
CA LEU A 104 -13.55 7.66 -8.22
C LEU A 104 -15.02 8.09 -8.16
N ASN A 105 -15.37 8.99 -7.24
CA ASN A 105 -16.72 9.53 -7.15
C ASN A 105 -17.07 10.36 -8.38
N ASP A 106 -16.19 11.23 -8.85
CA ASP A 106 -16.46 12.07 -10.03
C ASP A 106 -16.71 11.20 -11.27
N ALA A 107 -15.88 10.16 -11.46
CA ALA A 107 -16.10 9.17 -12.51
C ALA A 107 -17.45 8.46 -12.34
N PHE A 108 -17.82 8.07 -11.11
CA PHE A 108 -19.08 7.41 -10.85
C PHE A 108 -20.29 8.30 -11.20
N GLN A 109 -20.29 9.58 -10.82
CA GLN A 109 -21.38 10.51 -11.13
C GLN A 109 -21.56 10.68 -12.65
N ILE A 110 -20.46 10.85 -13.39
CA ILE A 110 -20.51 11.03 -14.85
C ILE A 110 -21.02 9.75 -15.54
N LEU A 111 -20.46 8.59 -15.20
CA LEU A 111 -20.80 7.33 -15.87
C LEU A 111 -22.21 6.85 -15.52
N SER A 112 -22.63 6.99 -14.27
CA SER A 112 -23.99 6.63 -13.84
C SER A 112 -25.05 7.54 -14.47
N GLY A 113 -24.78 8.86 -14.55
CA GLY A 113 -25.64 9.82 -15.24
C GLY A 113 -25.78 9.52 -16.72
N ALA A 114 -24.67 9.21 -17.41
CA ALA A 114 -24.70 8.85 -18.83
C ALA A 114 -25.48 7.56 -19.12
N LEU A 115 -25.52 6.63 -18.16
CA LEU A 115 -26.30 5.40 -18.24
C LEU A 115 -27.77 5.56 -17.84
N GLN A 116 -28.17 6.74 -17.34
CA GLN A 116 -29.47 7.01 -16.73
C GLN A 116 -29.82 6.01 -15.63
N VAL A 117 -28.81 5.57 -14.86
CA VAL A 117 -29.05 4.67 -13.73
C VAL A 117 -29.73 5.49 -12.64
N GLU A 118 -30.91 5.05 -12.18
CA GLU A 118 -31.58 5.66 -11.03
C GLU A 118 -30.82 5.32 -9.73
N HIS A 119 -30.75 6.29 -8.81
CA HIS A 119 -30.04 6.23 -7.53
C HIS A 119 -30.57 5.17 -6.52
N SER A 120 -31.44 4.26 -6.95
CA SER A 120 -32.15 3.29 -6.10
C SER A 120 -31.36 2.01 -5.78
N ASN A 121 -30.17 1.82 -6.36
CA ASN A 121 -29.40 0.59 -6.23
C ASN A 121 -28.31 0.66 -5.13
N MET A 122 -27.98 -0.49 -4.52
CA MET A 122 -26.99 -0.63 -3.44
C MET A 122 -25.60 -0.08 -3.82
N LEU A 123 -25.27 -0.05 -5.12
CA LEU A 123 -24.06 0.53 -5.70
C LEU A 123 -23.90 2.04 -5.42
N TYR A 124 -24.99 2.77 -5.14
CA TYR A 124 -24.93 4.19 -4.82
C TYR A 124 -24.51 4.49 -3.39
N LYS A 125 -24.73 3.56 -2.45
CA LYS A 125 -24.46 3.79 -1.02
C LYS A 125 -22.98 4.04 -0.74
N VAL A 126 -22.07 3.39 -1.50
CA VAL A 126 -20.61 3.58 -1.35
C VAL A 126 -20.11 4.94 -1.86
N PHE A 127 -20.96 5.68 -2.59
CA PHE A 127 -20.70 7.03 -3.10
C PHE A 127 -21.66 8.08 -2.52
N GLU A 128 -22.58 7.70 -1.62
CA GLU A 128 -23.48 8.63 -0.96
C GLU A 128 -22.69 9.53 0.00
N LEU A 129 -22.65 10.84 -0.26
CA LEU A 129 -21.73 11.80 0.35
C LEU A 129 -21.66 11.68 1.89
N THR A 130 -22.82 11.67 2.56
CA THR A 130 -22.89 11.62 4.03
C THR A 130 -22.43 10.27 4.61
N SER A 131 -22.69 9.16 3.91
CA SER A 131 -22.13 7.85 4.29
C SER A 131 -20.63 7.83 4.06
N ARG A 132 -20.19 8.34 2.90
CA ARG A 132 -18.83 8.33 2.41
C ARG A 132 -17.86 9.03 3.36
N GLU A 133 -18.15 10.26 3.76
CA GLU A 133 -17.28 11.04 4.64
C GLU A 133 -17.13 10.38 6.01
N LYS A 134 -18.24 9.89 6.57
CA LYS A 134 -18.23 9.21 7.87
C LYS A 134 -17.46 7.89 7.82
N GLU A 135 -17.70 7.08 6.77
CA GLU A 135 -17.01 5.81 6.57
C GLU A 135 -15.51 6.01 6.33
N ASP A 136 -15.14 6.96 5.47
CA ASP A 136 -13.73 7.24 5.16
C ASP A 136 -12.97 7.73 6.39
N GLU A 137 -13.62 8.51 7.26
CA GLU A 137 -13.00 8.99 8.50
C GLU A 137 -12.86 7.87 9.54
N VAL A 138 -13.89 7.02 9.71
CA VAL A 138 -13.78 5.85 10.59
C VAL A 138 -12.68 4.90 10.10
N ASP A 139 -12.65 4.60 8.80
CA ASP A 139 -11.64 3.75 8.19
C ASP A 139 -10.24 4.35 8.36
N ARG A 140 -10.08 5.68 8.24
CA ARG A 140 -8.83 6.41 8.50
C ARG A 140 -8.38 6.24 9.95
N MET A 141 -9.25 6.50 10.93
CA MET A 141 -8.91 6.40 12.35
C MET A 141 -8.52 4.98 12.76
N GLU A 142 -9.26 3.98 12.28
CA GLU A 142 -8.97 2.58 12.57
C GLU A 142 -7.63 2.13 11.96
N ASP A 143 -7.39 2.47 10.69
CA ASP A 143 -6.15 2.13 10.00
C ASP A 143 -4.94 2.87 10.62
N GLU A 144 -5.10 4.12 11.07
CA GLU A 144 -4.04 4.85 11.76
C GLU A 144 -3.66 4.19 13.10
N LYS A 145 -4.65 3.75 13.86
CA LYS A 145 -4.41 3.02 15.11
C LYS A 145 -3.73 1.67 14.86
N GLU A 146 -4.16 0.94 13.84
CA GLU A 146 -3.49 -0.30 13.42
C GLU A 146 -2.05 -0.04 12.96
N LEU A 147 -1.83 1.03 12.19
CA LEU A 147 -0.51 1.44 11.72
C LEU A 147 0.44 1.74 12.89
N GLN A 148 0.01 2.54 13.86
CA GLN A 148 0.81 2.84 15.05
C GLN A 148 1.20 1.57 15.82
N ARG A 149 0.26 0.62 15.95
CA ARG A 149 0.54 -0.68 16.59
C ARG A 149 1.61 -1.47 15.83
N LEU A 150 1.49 -1.56 14.50
CA LEU A 150 2.45 -2.28 13.65
C LEU A 150 3.84 -1.64 13.66
N LEU A 151 3.92 -0.30 13.68
CA LEU A 151 5.18 0.42 13.79
C LEU A 151 5.86 0.16 15.13
N LEU A 152 5.09 0.16 16.23
CA LEU A 152 5.62 -0.13 17.56
C LEU A 152 6.17 -1.57 17.66
N GLU A 153 5.44 -2.53 17.09
CA GLU A 153 5.88 -3.93 17.02
C GLU A 153 7.16 -4.09 16.21
N HIS A 154 7.27 -3.40 15.07
CA HIS A 154 8.48 -3.41 14.24
C HIS A 154 9.69 -2.80 14.97
N VAL A 155 9.52 -1.67 15.66
CA VAL A 155 10.59 -1.05 16.45
C VAL A 155 11.05 -1.97 17.57
N LYS A 156 10.12 -2.69 18.21
CA LYS A 156 10.47 -3.67 19.25
C LYS A 156 11.30 -4.83 18.68
N ASP A 157 10.90 -5.39 17.55
CA ASP A 157 11.64 -6.46 16.86
C ASP A 157 13.04 -5.99 16.43
N LEU A 158 13.16 -4.78 15.88
CA LEU A 158 14.46 -4.18 15.57
C LEU A 158 15.35 -4.02 16.80
N LYS A 159 14.77 -3.58 17.92
CA LYS A 159 15.50 -3.44 19.19
C LYS A 159 16.04 -4.79 19.67
N GLU A 160 15.20 -5.82 19.71
CA GLU A 160 15.60 -7.17 20.14
C GLU A 160 16.69 -7.76 19.23
N LYS A 161 16.56 -7.59 17.91
CA LYS A 161 17.59 -8.00 16.94
C LYS A 161 18.91 -7.25 17.13
N THR A 162 18.83 -5.95 17.39
CA THR A 162 20.01 -5.11 17.65
C THR A 162 20.70 -5.53 18.93
N GLU A 163 19.96 -5.78 20.01
CA GLU A 163 20.51 -6.29 21.28
C GLU A 163 21.19 -7.65 21.12
N ALA A 164 20.58 -8.56 20.34
CA ALA A 164 21.19 -9.85 20.04
C ALA A 164 22.49 -9.70 19.23
N MET A 165 22.50 -8.79 18.26
CA MET A 165 23.68 -8.48 17.45
C MET A 165 24.81 -7.87 18.31
N VAL A 166 24.48 -6.94 19.21
CA VAL A 166 25.46 -6.35 20.16
C VAL A 166 26.09 -7.43 21.03
N LYS A 167 25.29 -8.36 21.58
CA LYS A 167 25.83 -9.50 22.36
C LYS A 167 26.77 -10.39 21.56
N GLN A 168 26.47 -10.62 20.28
CA GLN A 168 27.38 -11.38 19.42
C GLN A 168 28.67 -10.62 19.14
N LEU A 169 28.60 -9.30 18.92
CA LEU A 169 29.77 -8.46 18.75
C LEU A 169 30.66 -8.44 19.99
N ASP A 170 30.06 -8.34 21.19
CA ASP A 170 30.80 -8.42 22.46
C ASP A 170 31.55 -9.75 22.58
N HIS A 171 30.89 -10.86 22.22
CA HIS A 171 31.53 -12.17 22.23
C HIS A 171 32.71 -12.26 21.24
N VAL A 172 32.55 -11.71 20.03
CA VAL A 172 33.62 -11.65 19.04
C VAL A 172 34.77 -10.77 19.53
N SER A 173 34.48 -9.62 20.12
CA SER A 173 35.51 -8.72 20.68
C SER A 173 36.37 -9.42 21.72
N VAL A 174 35.74 -10.10 22.69
CA VAL A 174 36.45 -10.86 23.72
C VAL A 174 37.31 -11.98 23.11
N ASN A 175 36.83 -12.64 22.06
CA ASN A 175 37.62 -13.67 21.38
C ASN A 175 38.80 -13.08 20.61
N VAL A 176 38.63 -11.91 19.97
CA VAL A 176 39.70 -11.19 19.30
C VAL A 176 40.78 -10.76 20.30
N ASP A 177 40.40 -10.20 21.44
CA ASP A 177 41.35 -9.79 22.49
C ASP A 177 42.20 -10.97 22.97
N LYS A 178 41.58 -12.13 23.21
CA LYS A 178 42.30 -13.37 23.56
C LYS A 178 43.26 -13.84 22.48
N VAL A 179 42.87 -13.76 21.20
CA VAL A 179 43.75 -14.13 20.08
C VAL A 179 44.93 -13.18 19.99
N VAL A 180 44.72 -11.88 20.21
CA VAL A 180 45.79 -10.88 20.23
C VAL A 180 46.77 -11.15 21.37
N GLU A 181 46.27 -11.44 22.58
CA GLU A 181 47.11 -11.84 23.73
C GLU A 181 47.94 -13.10 23.41
N MET A 182 47.32 -14.16 22.89
CA MET A 182 48.04 -15.39 22.52
C MET A 182 49.12 -15.17 21.45
N CYS A 183 48.86 -14.31 20.46
CA CYS A 183 49.83 -13.96 19.43
C CYS A 183 51.00 -13.15 19.99
N ALA A 184 50.75 -12.25 20.95
CA ALA A 184 51.80 -11.49 21.63
C ALA A 184 52.71 -12.42 22.46
N ASP A 185 52.13 -13.37 23.20
CA ASP A 185 52.87 -14.34 24.00
C ASP A 185 53.76 -15.27 23.16
N CYS A 186 53.26 -15.75 22.01
CA CYS A 186 54.04 -16.55 21.05
C CYS A 186 55.22 -15.77 20.45
N SER A 187 55.04 -14.47 20.19
CA SER A 187 56.10 -13.61 19.62
C SER A 187 57.25 -13.38 20.62
N PHE A 188 56.93 -13.31 21.92
CA PHE A 188 57.93 -13.15 22.99
C PHE A 188 58.78 -14.41 23.19
N HIS A 189 58.16 -15.60 23.19
CA HIS A 189 58.87 -16.87 23.35
C HIS A 189 59.74 -17.25 22.14
N SER A 190 59.40 -16.75 20.94
CA SER A 190 60.19 -16.95 19.72
C SER A 190 61.48 -16.11 19.71
N SER A 191 61.52 -15.01 20.46
CA SER A 191 62.66 -14.07 20.50
C SER A 191 63.68 -14.38 21.59
N THR A 192 63.37 -15.29 22.53
CA THR A 192 64.26 -15.68 23.65
C THR A 192 65.03 -16.98 23.39
N ASN A 193 64.88 -17.57 22.19
CA ASN A 193 65.41 -18.90 21.86
C ASN A 193 66.42 -18.88 20.70
N GLU A 194 67.21 -17.81 20.55
CA GLU A 194 68.44 -17.85 19.73
C GLU A 194 69.61 -18.36 20.60
N PRO A 195 70.17 -19.55 20.33
CA PRO A 195 71.38 -20.01 21.00
C PRO A 195 72.60 -19.27 20.44
N SER A 196 73.47 -18.81 21.34
CA SER A 196 74.79 -18.23 21.07
C SER A 196 75.74 -19.15 20.33
#